data_AF-A0A2N0TXY7-F1
#
_entry.id   AF-A0A2N0TXY7-F1
#
_cell.length_a   1.000
_cell.length_b   1.000
_cell.length_c   1.000
_cell.angle_alpha   90.00
_cell.angle_beta   90.00
_cell.angle_gamma   90.00
#
_symmetry.space_group_name_H-M   'P 1'
#
loop_
_entity.id
_entity.type
_entity.pdbx_description
1 polymer ?
#
loop_
_entity_poly.entity_id
_entity_poly.type
_entity_poly.pdbx_seq_one_letter_code
_entity_poly.pdbx_strand_id
1 'polypeptide(L)'
;MFKNIKFKRVSIKRSSLETFGFFLLFSSFIWISVQFAKEYTQIIDIPVSYVNIPLDKSISKERPENLKLRIQDKGFAIWYYQIFRPKVELDLGKASIQNGALVYNFEANRESLEDQVNINFEKARFIKDNLLIEYQPKKEKKVKLNPRINLSYAVGYSANESVKLNPDSIKVSGPEGIIDTLKNLNTVYLKINNIKSNVSGTVKVDTSNLGMLSFYTTEVAYSQEVEKFTEGSVTVPVEIKNLPENTNISIFPKQVIVYFQVNLRQYEMVEAENFRVVCDFNDIDEGDDFIIASIVKSPSFVRNLRLNERKIQFVIKR
;
A
#
# COMPACT_ATOMS: atom_id res chain seq x y z
N MET A 1 7.27 -84.42 -58.17
CA MET A 1 5.81 -84.44 -57.97
C MET A 1 5.41 -83.18 -57.18
N PHE A 2 5.51 -82.01 -57.81
CA PHE A 2 5.12 -80.73 -57.20
C PHE A 2 4.05 -80.12 -58.09
N LYS A 3 2.79 -80.24 -57.68
CA LYS A 3 1.66 -79.60 -58.38
C LYS A 3 0.69 -79.04 -57.34
N ASN A 4 0.51 -77.73 -57.42
CA ASN A 4 -0.65 -76.96 -56.95
C ASN A 4 -0.91 -76.88 -55.45
N ILE A 5 -0.19 -75.98 -54.76
CA ILE A 5 -0.74 -75.31 -53.58
C ILE A 5 -1.51 -74.09 -54.09
N LYS A 6 -2.81 -74.25 -54.36
CA LYS A 6 -3.71 -73.11 -54.58
C LYS A 6 -3.90 -72.42 -53.23
N PHE A 7 -3.31 -71.24 -53.02
CA PHE A 7 -3.73 -70.34 -51.95
C PHE A 7 -5.19 -69.97 -52.21
N LYS A 8 -6.11 -70.62 -51.49
CA LYS A 8 -7.51 -70.20 -51.40
C LYS A 8 -7.49 -68.76 -50.88
N ARG A 9 -7.79 -67.78 -51.74
CA ARG A 9 -8.14 -66.43 -51.26
C ARG A 9 -9.38 -66.61 -50.41
N VAL A 10 -9.20 -66.56 -49.09
CA VAL A 10 -10.30 -66.52 -48.14
C VAL A 10 -11.03 -65.20 -48.43
N SER A 11 -12.14 -65.29 -49.15
CA SER A 11 -13.07 -64.19 -49.35
C SER A 11 -13.75 -63.95 -48.01
N ILE A 12 -13.11 -63.16 -47.14
CA ILE A 12 -13.75 -62.71 -45.91
C ILE A 12 -14.91 -61.80 -46.32
N LYS A 13 -16.15 -62.24 -46.07
CA LYS A 13 -17.34 -61.43 -46.34
C LYS A 13 -17.25 -60.17 -45.47
N ARG A 14 -17.47 -58.99 -46.05
CA ARG A 14 -17.37 -57.69 -45.36
C ARG A 14 -18.17 -57.65 -44.04
N SER A 15 -19.35 -58.27 -44.02
CA SER A 15 -20.19 -58.42 -42.82
C SER A 15 -19.55 -59.25 -41.70
N SER A 16 -18.77 -60.29 -42.02
CA SER A 16 -18.04 -61.09 -41.01
C SER A 16 -16.87 -60.34 -40.39
N LEU A 17 -16.24 -59.42 -41.14
CA LEU A 17 -15.23 -58.49 -40.62
C LEU A 17 -15.83 -57.43 -39.69
N GLU A 18 -17.02 -56.91 -40.03
CA GLU A 18 -17.74 -55.96 -39.19
C GLU A 18 -18.15 -56.57 -37.85
N THR A 19 -18.71 -57.78 -37.85
CA THR A 19 -19.07 -58.48 -36.61
C THR A 19 -17.85 -58.84 -35.77
N PHE A 20 -16.77 -59.34 -36.40
CA PHE A 20 -15.52 -59.62 -35.69
C PHE A 20 -14.90 -58.35 -35.09
N GLY A 21 -14.87 -57.25 -35.85
CA GLY A 21 -14.38 -55.95 -35.37
C GLY A 21 -15.20 -55.43 -34.19
N PHE A 22 -16.52 -55.56 -34.22
CA PHE A 22 -17.38 -55.20 -33.10
C PHE A 22 -17.04 -55.98 -31.83
N PHE A 23 -16.98 -57.32 -31.89
CA PHE A 23 -16.67 -58.13 -30.72
C PHE A 23 -15.23 -57.94 -30.22
N LEU A 24 -14.27 -57.72 -31.13
CA LEU A 24 -12.89 -57.38 -30.77
C LEU A 24 -12.83 -56.05 -30.03
N LEU A 25 -13.51 -55.01 -30.52
CA LEU A 25 -13.59 -53.71 -29.85
C LEU A 25 -14.30 -53.82 -28.50
N PHE A 26 -15.42 -54.55 -28.44
CA PHE A 26 -16.19 -54.72 -27.21
C PHE A 26 -15.41 -55.49 -26.14
N SER A 27 -14.77 -56.61 -26.51
CA SER A 27 -13.91 -57.37 -25.60
C SER A 27 -12.68 -56.56 -25.15
N SER A 28 -12.06 -55.81 -26.07
CA SER A 28 -10.97 -54.89 -25.72
C SER A 28 -11.44 -53.78 -24.78
N PHE A 29 -12.63 -53.22 -24.99
CA PHE A 29 -13.20 -52.20 -24.13
C PHE A 29 -13.44 -52.74 -22.71
N ILE A 30 -14.07 -53.91 -22.58
CA ILE A 30 -14.26 -54.56 -21.27
C ILE A 30 -12.90 -54.84 -20.61
N TRP A 31 -11.93 -55.38 -21.35
CA TRP A 31 -10.60 -55.65 -20.81
C TRP A 31 -9.91 -54.38 -20.30
N ILE A 32 -9.98 -53.28 -21.07
CA ILE A 32 -9.50 -51.96 -20.66
C ILE A 32 -10.25 -51.50 -19.40
N SER A 33 -11.58 -51.57 -19.36
CA SER A 33 -12.36 -51.17 -18.16
C SER A 33 -11.95 -51.95 -16.91
N VAL A 34 -11.74 -53.27 -17.02
CA VAL A 34 -11.28 -54.11 -15.91
C VAL A 34 -9.88 -53.73 -15.47
N GLN A 35 -8.98 -53.44 -16.40
CA GLN A 35 -7.63 -53.00 -16.07
C GLN A 35 -7.63 -51.63 -15.37
N PHE A 36 -8.39 -50.67 -15.89
CA PHE A 36 -8.51 -49.33 -15.31
C PHE A 36 -9.22 -49.29 -13.93
N ALA A 37 -10.00 -50.32 -13.60
CA ALA A 37 -10.67 -50.45 -12.30
C ALA A 37 -9.75 -50.95 -11.17
N LYS A 38 -8.60 -51.54 -11.49
CA LYS A 38 -7.62 -51.99 -10.49
C LYS A 38 -6.89 -50.82 -9.85
N GLU A 39 -6.43 -51.01 -8.62
CA GLU A 39 -5.57 -50.05 -7.94
C GLU A 39 -4.10 -50.22 -8.39
N TYR A 40 -3.42 -49.09 -8.58
CA TYR A 40 -2.01 -49.02 -8.91
C TYR A 40 -1.31 -48.04 -7.98
N THR A 41 -0.04 -48.29 -7.70
CA THR A 41 0.84 -47.29 -7.09
C THR A 41 1.71 -46.67 -8.17
N GLN A 42 1.61 -45.37 -8.35
CA GLN A 42 2.37 -44.62 -9.35
C GLN A 42 2.95 -43.34 -8.75
N ILE A 43 4.04 -42.86 -9.33
CA ILE A 43 4.58 -41.54 -9.03
C ILE A 43 4.14 -40.61 -10.14
N ILE A 44 3.42 -39.55 -9.78
CA ILE A 44 3.00 -38.50 -10.70
C ILE A 44 3.73 -37.20 -10.38
N ASP A 45 3.99 -36.40 -11.40
CA ASP A 45 4.53 -35.05 -11.27
C ASP A 45 3.37 -34.05 -11.16
N ILE A 46 3.38 -33.26 -10.09
CA ILE A 46 2.39 -32.24 -9.80
C ILE A 46 3.02 -30.86 -9.99
N PRO A 47 2.49 -30.03 -10.91
CA PRO A 47 2.96 -28.65 -11.07
C PRO A 47 2.77 -27.83 -9.80
N VAL A 48 3.76 -26.99 -9.46
CA VAL A 48 3.69 -26.11 -8.30
C VAL A 48 3.79 -24.63 -8.66
N SER A 49 3.04 -23.80 -7.94
CA SER A 49 3.30 -22.37 -7.82
C SER A 49 3.57 -21.99 -6.39
N TYR A 50 4.27 -20.87 -6.22
CA TYR A 50 4.66 -20.34 -4.93
C TYR A 50 3.90 -19.04 -4.71
N VAL A 51 3.14 -18.97 -3.63
CA VAL A 51 2.32 -17.80 -3.27
C VAL A 51 2.78 -17.25 -1.93
N ASN A 52 2.37 -16.01 -1.62
CA ASN A 52 2.67 -15.34 -0.34
C ASN A 52 4.17 -15.38 0.02
N ILE A 53 5.05 -15.17 -0.98
CA ILE A 53 6.49 -15.10 -0.76
C ILE A 53 6.75 -13.97 0.25
N PRO A 54 7.51 -14.22 1.34
CA PRO A 54 7.83 -13.18 2.30
C PRO A 54 8.42 -11.94 1.61
N LEU A 55 7.86 -10.76 1.91
CA LEU A 55 8.17 -9.53 1.17
C LEU A 55 9.65 -9.12 1.34
N ASP A 56 10.29 -9.53 2.42
CA ASP A 56 11.71 -9.36 2.72
C ASP A 56 12.62 -10.36 1.98
N LYS A 57 12.09 -11.23 1.11
CA LYS A 57 12.85 -12.29 0.43
C LYS A 57 12.61 -12.27 -1.08
N SER A 58 13.60 -12.74 -1.82
CA SER A 58 13.51 -13.06 -3.23
C SER A 58 13.92 -14.52 -3.42
N ILE A 59 13.05 -15.35 -3.95
CA ILE A 59 13.35 -16.77 -4.18
C ILE A 59 14.08 -16.98 -5.50
N SER A 60 14.96 -17.98 -5.55
CA SER A 60 15.72 -18.30 -6.76
C SER A 60 14.80 -18.67 -7.93
N LYS A 61 15.26 -18.38 -9.15
CA LYS A 61 14.63 -18.86 -10.39
C LYS A 61 14.77 -20.38 -10.54
N GLU A 62 15.84 -20.95 -9.98
CA GLU A 62 16.15 -22.39 -10.02
C GLU A 62 15.39 -23.16 -8.93
N ARG A 63 14.06 -22.98 -8.90
CA ARG A 63 13.16 -23.65 -7.95
C ARG A 63 12.42 -24.79 -8.64
N PRO A 64 12.04 -25.87 -7.93
CA PRO A 64 11.27 -26.96 -8.53
C PRO A 64 9.95 -26.47 -9.13
N GLU A 65 9.70 -26.80 -10.39
CA GLU A 65 8.42 -26.52 -11.06
C GLU A 65 7.39 -27.63 -10.84
N ASN A 66 7.85 -28.83 -10.49
CA ASN A 66 7.02 -29.99 -10.22
C ASN A 66 7.46 -30.71 -8.94
N LEU A 67 6.51 -31.28 -8.22
CA LEU A 67 6.73 -32.17 -7.08
C LEU A 67 6.30 -33.60 -7.42
N LYS A 68 7.03 -34.56 -6.87
CA LYS A 68 6.70 -35.98 -7.03
C LYS A 68 5.73 -36.42 -5.95
N LEU A 69 4.53 -36.82 -6.35
CA LEU A 69 3.52 -37.40 -5.49
C LEU A 69 3.39 -38.90 -5.79
N ARG A 70 3.58 -39.74 -4.79
CA ARG A 70 3.24 -41.16 -4.87
C ARG A 70 1.76 -41.30 -4.56
N ILE A 71 0.98 -41.84 -5.48
CA ILE A 71 -0.45 -42.06 -5.32
C ILE A 71 -0.78 -43.55 -5.49
N GLN A 72 -1.69 -44.06 -4.66
CA GLN A 72 -2.29 -45.39 -4.76
C GLN A 72 -3.78 -45.25 -5.08
N ASP A 73 -4.19 -45.41 -6.33
CA ASP A 73 -5.58 -45.26 -6.71
C ASP A 73 -5.94 -46.11 -7.95
N LYS A 74 -7.21 -46.09 -8.35
CA LYS A 74 -7.69 -46.72 -9.58
C LYS A 74 -6.92 -46.18 -10.78
N GLY A 75 -6.65 -47.05 -11.75
CA GLY A 75 -5.93 -46.68 -12.98
C GLY A 75 -6.55 -45.49 -13.72
N PHE A 76 -7.88 -45.38 -13.73
CA PHE A 76 -8.57 -44.23 -14.31
C PHE A 76 -8.32 -42.91 -13.57
N ALA A 77 -8.27 -42.93 -12.24
CA ALA A 77 -7.99 -41.73 -11.44
C ALA A 77 -6.54 -41.26 -11.68
N ILE A 78 -5.58 -42.18 -11.66
CA ILE A 78 -4.16 -41.86 -11.94
C ILE A 78 -4.00 -41.27 -13.34
N TRP A 79 -4.62 -41.89 -14.34
CA TRP A 79 -4.63 -41.39 -15.72
C TRP A 79 -5.24 -39.99 -15.82
N TYR A 80 -6.37 -39.76 -15.13
CA TYR A 80 -7.02 -38.45 -15.07
C TYR A 80 -6.08 -37.39 -14.48
N TYR A 81 -5.40 -37.68 -13.37
CA TYR A 81 -4.45 -36.74 -12.75
C TYR A 81 -3.23 -36.46 -13.64
N GLN A 82 -2.75 -37.43 -14.42
CA GLN A 82 -1.65 -37.23 -15.36
C GLN A 82 -2.00 -36.30 -16.54
N ILE A 83 -3.28 -36.30 -16.95
CA ILE A 83 -3.79 -35.46 -18.05
C ILE A 83 -4.18 -34.06 -17.54
N PHE A 84 -5.00 -33.99 -16.50
CA PHE A 84 -5.51 -32.73 -15.98
C PHE A 84 -4.46 -31.95 -15.18
N ARG A 85 -3.47 -32.65 -14.60
CA ARG A 85 -2.32 -32.09 -13.86
C ARG A 85 -2.74 -31.00 -12.86
N PRO A 86 -3.42 -31.37 -11.76
CA PRO A 86 -3.84 -30.39 -10.77
C PRO A 86 -2.61 -29.65 -10.23
N LYS A 87 -2.72 -28.32 -10.12
CA LYS A 87 -1.63 -27.46 -9.70
C LYS A 87 -1.75 -27.18 -8.20
N VAL A 88 -0.63 -27.23 -7.50
CA VAL A 88 -0.55 -26.92 -6.07
C VAL A 88 0.08 -25.55 -5.86
N GLU A 89 -0.53 -24.74 -5.01
CA GLU A 89 0.00 -23.48 -4.51
C GLU A 89 0.64 -23.69 -3.13
N LEU A 90 1.96 -23.51 -3.07
CA LEU A 90 2.75 -23.54 -1.85
C LEU A 90 2.81 -22.14 -1.24
N ASP A 91 2.14 -21.97 -0.11
CA ASP A 91 2.15 -20.73 0.68
C ASP A 91 3.48 -20.60 1.45
N LEU A 92 4.38 -19.75 0.96
CA LEU A 92 5.67 -19.53 1.59
C LEU A 92 5.60 -18.64 2.84
N GLY A 93 4.45 -18.04 3.14
CA GLY A 93 4.19 -17.40 4.42
C GLY A 93 4.09 -18.41 5.58
N LYS A 94 3.77 -19.68 5.28
CA LYS A 94 3.75 -20.79 6.25
C LYS A 94 5.08 -21.55 6.34
N ALA A 95 6.08 -21.19 5.51
CA ALA A 95 7.38 -21.84 5.54
C ALA A 95 8.21 -21.35 6.74
N SER A 96 8.95 -22.27 7.36
CA SER A 96 9.89 -21.94 8.44
C SER A 96 11.26 -21.58 7.87
N ILE A 97 12.05 -20.78 8.59
CA ILE A 97 13.43 -20.46 8.18
C ILE A 97 14.38 -21.40 8.90
N GLN A 98 15.17 -22.18 8.15
CA GLN A 98 16.21 -23.05 8.70
C GLN A 98 17.46 -22.97 7.82
N ASN A 99 18.62 -22.74 8.43
CA ASN A 99 19.93 -22.69 7.74
C ASN A 99 19.96 -21.78 6.50
N GLY A 100 19.25 -20.64 6.53
CA GLY A 100 19.23 -19.69 5.41
C GLY A 100 18.33 -20.08 4.24
N ALA A 101 17.49 -21.12 4.38
CA ALA A 101 16.49 -21.51 3.40
C ALA A 101 15.08 -21.46 3.99
N LEU A 102 14.08 -21.29 3.12
CA LEU A 102 12.67 -21.50 3.47
C LEU A 102 12.37 -23.00 3.41
N VAL A 103 11.85 -23.54 4.49
CA VAL A 103 11.47 -24.95 4.63
C VAL A 103 9.95 -25.03 4.67
N TYR A 104 9.37 -25.50 3.57
CA TYR A 104 7.94 -25.79 3.48
C TYR A 104 7.70 -27.25 3.84
N ASN A 105 6.96 -27.50 4.92
CA ASN A 105 6.63 -28.84 5.39
C ASN A 105 5.30 -29.29 4.80
N PHE A 106 5.30 -30.42 4.08
CA PHE A 106 4.10 -30.90 3.39
C PHE A 106 3.06 -31.48 4.34
N GLU A 107 3.50 -32.23 5.36
CA GLU A 107 2.57 -32.84 6.34
C GLU A 107 1.89 -31.77 7.21
N ALA A 108 2.62 -30.73 7.61
CA ALA A 108 2.06 -29.61 8.38
C ALA A 108 1.02 -28.80 7.58
N ASN A 109 1.04 -28.87 6.25
CA ASN A 109 0.11 -28.17 5.36
C ASN A 109 -0.82 -29.12 4.60
N ARG A 110 -0.89 -30.40 5.00
CA ARG A 110 -1.54 -31.49 4.27
C ARG A 110 -2.97 -31.19 3.87
N GLU A 111 -3.82 -30.81 4.82
CA GLU A 111 -5.24 -30.49 4.59
C GLU A 111 -5.41 -29.43 3.50
N SER A 112 -4.65 -28.34 3.58
CA SER A 112 -4.67 -27.26 2.60
C SER A 112 -4.19 -27.69 1.20
N LEU A 113 -3.34 -28.72 1.11
CA LEU A 113 -2.84 -29.24 -0.16
C LEU A 113 -3.84 -30.24 -0.76
N GLU A 114 -4.46 -31.08 0.06
CA GLU A 114 -5.52 -32.02 -0.35
C GLU A 114 -6.70 -31.28 -1.00
N ASP A 115 -7.17 -30.21 -0.36
CA ASP A 115 -8.28 -29.38 -0.84
C ASP A 115 -8.03 -28.78 -2.24
N GLN A 116 -6.79 -28.44 -2.56
CA GLN A 116 -6.44 -27.81 -3.84
C GLN A 116 -6.49 -28.78 -5.02
N VAL A 117 -6.11 -30.04 -4.78
CA VAL A 117 -5.95 -31.03 -5.87
C VAL A 117 -7.06 -32.08 -5.89
N ASN A 118 -7.93 -32.10 -4.88
CA ASN A 118 -8.98 -33.10 -4.70
C ASN A 118 -8.42 -34.54 -4.82
N ILE A 119 -7.27 -34.75 -4.18
CA ILE A 119 -6.62 -36.05 -4.04
C ILE A 119 -6.65 -36.38 -2.56
N ASN A 120 -7.16 -37.55 -2.21
CA ASN A 120 -7.12 -38.04 -0.84
C ASN A 120 -5.67 -38.46 -0.49
N PHE A 121 -5.01 -37.73 0.40
CA PHE A 121 -3.62 -38.07 0.75
C PHE A 121 -3.51 -39.27 1.70
N GLU A 122 -4.60 -39.85 2.22
CA GLU A 122 -4.52 -41.18 2.86
C GLU A 122 -3.97 -42.23 1.88
N LYS A 123 -4.20 -41.98 0.59
CA LYS A 123 -3.68 -42.78 -0.52
C LYS A 123 -2.61 -42.06 -1.33
N ALA A 124 -2.14 -40.89 -0.91
CA ALA A 124 -1.12 -40.14 -1.64
C ALA A 124 -0.13 -39.43 -0.72
N ARG A 125 1.16 -39.52 -1.03
CA ARG A 125 2.21 -38.89 -0.22
C ARG A 125 3.30 -38.30 -1.10
N PHE A 126 3.75 -37.09 -0.76
CA PHE A 126 4.91 -36.51 -1.42
C PHE A 126 6.15 -37.36 -1.16
N ILE A 127 7.02 -37.48 -2.15
CA ILE A 127 8.25 -38.28 -2.02
C ILE A 127 9.22 -37.68 -1.00
N LYS A 128 9.19 -36.36 -0.82
CA LYS A 128 9.96 -35.62 0.19
C LYS A 128 9.00 -35.12 1.26
N ASP A 129 9.44 -35.09 2.53
CA ASP A 129 8.63 -34.53 3.63
C ASP A 129 8.66 -32.99 3.65
N ASN A 130 9.73 -32.39 3.14
CA ASN A 130 9.90 -30.94 3.07
C ASN A 130 10.47 -30.48 1.72
N LEU A 131 10.14 -29.24 1.35
CA LEU A 131 10.77 -28.52 0.26
C LEU A 131 11.66 -27.40 0.82
N LEU A 132 12.93 -27.43 0.44
CA LEU A 132 13.90 -26.37 0.73
C LEU A 132 13.94 -25.40 -0.45
N ILE A 133 13.78 -24.11 -0.16
CA ILE A 133 13.79 -23.03 -1.15
C ILE A 133 14.82 -22.00 -0.73
N GLU A 134 15.86 -21.88 -1.53
CA GLU A 134 16.87 -20.84 -1.37
C GLU A 134 16.29 -19.47 -1.70
N TYR A 135 16.66 -18.49 -0.88
CA TYR A 135 16.25 -17.11 -1.06
C TYR A 135 17.41 -16.15 -0.83
N GLN A 136 17.32 -14.99 -1.46
CA GLN A 136 18.15 -13.84 -1.17
C GLN A 136 17.35 -12.86 -0.30
N PRO A 137 17.90 -12.40 0.83
CA PRO A 137 17.25 -11.38 1.65
C PRO A 137 17.22 -10.05 0.90
N LYS A 138 16.11 -9.33 1.03
CA LYS A 138 15.95 -7.95 0.57
C LYS A 138 16.20 -7.02 1.75
N LYS A 139 16.67 -5.80 1.44
CA LYS A 139 16.84 -4.77 2.45
C LYS A 139 15.46 -4.26 2.86
N GLU A 140 15.24 -4.10 4.16
CA GLU A 140 14.03 -3.49 4.70
C GLU A 140 14.32 -2.08 5.21
N LYS A 141 13.35 -1.18 5.02
CA LYS A 141 13.43 0.18 5.54
C LYS A 141 12.04 0.68 5.93
N LYS A 142 11.97 1.41 7.04
CA LYS A 142 10.78 2.17 7.42
C LYS A 142 10.86 3.55 6.80
N VAL A 143 9.87 3.91 5.99
CA VAL A 143 9.85 5.13 5.18
C VAL A 143 8.67 6.00 5.58
N LYS A 144 8.93 7.29 5.82
CA LYS A 144 7.92 8.27 6.22
C LYS A 144 6.97 8.57 5.05
N LEU A 145 5.68 8.65 5.36
CA LEU A 145 4.65 9.05 4.41
C LEU A 145 4.45 10.56 4.41
N ASN A 146 4.28 11.12 3.22
CA ASN A 146 3.92 12.50 2.97
C ASN A 146 2.48 12.55 2.43
N PRO A 147 1.52 13.10 3.19
CA PRO A 147 0.12 13.17 2.77
C PRO A 147 -0.02 14.15 1.61
N ARG A 148 -0.45 13.66 0.44
CA ARG A 148 -0.88 14.49 -0.70
C ARG A 148 -2.39 14.72 -0.65
N ILE A 149 -2.87 15.22 0.48
CA ILE A 149 -4.29 15.43 0.74
C ILE A 149 -4.56 16.95 0.78
N ASN A 150 -5.33 17.44 -0.18
CA ASN A 150 -5.73 18.84 -0.29
C ASN A 150 -7.14 19.03 0.29
N LEU A 151 -7.21 19.69 1.43
CA LEU A 151 -8.45 19.96 2.15
C LEU A 151 -8.81 21.44 2.02
N SER A 152 -10.02 21.73 1.55
CA SER A 152 -10.60 23.07 1.61
C SER A 152 -11.81 23.12 2.53
N TYR A 153 -11.86 24.15 3.36
CA TYR A 153 -12.84 24.31 4.43
C TYR A 153 -13.95 25.28 4.02
N ALA A 154 -15.14 25.10 4.60
CA ALA A 154 -16.20 26.08 4.48
C ALA A 154 -15.86 27.37 5.26
N VAL A 155 -16.52 28.48 4.93
CA VAL A 155 -16.37 29.75 5.68
C VAL A 155 -16.63 29.53 7.17
N GLY A 156 -15.75 30.06 8.01
CA GLY A 156 -15.81 29.89 9.47
C GLY A 156 -15.28 28.55 9.99
N TYR A 157 -14.67 27.71 9.13
CA TYR A 157 -14.03 26.46 9.52
C TYR A 157 -12.58 26.44 9.05
N SER A 158 -11.71 25.82 9.84
CA SER A 158 -10.32 25.58 9.48
C SER A 158 -9.72 24.48 10.35
N ALA A 159 -8.47 24.13 10.08
CA ALA A 159 -7.68 23.20 10.87
C ALA A 159 -6.51 23.89 11.57
N ASN A 160 -6.25 23.48 12.81
CA ASN A 160 -5.08 23.95 13.55
C ASN A 160 -3.80 23.20 13.14
N GLU A 161 -3.91 21.91 12.85
CA GLU A 161 -2.79 21.03 12.52
C GLU A 161 -2.90 20.49 11.09
N SER A 162 -1.77 20.02 10.54
CA SER A 162 -1.73 19.31 9.27
C SER A 162 -2.40 17.94 9.37
N VAL A 163 -2.81 17.39 8.22
CA VAL A 163 -3.40 16.06 8.11
C VAL A 163 -2.49 15.01 8.75
N LYS A 164 -3.05 14.19 9.64
CA LYS A 164 -2.35 13.08 10.29
C LYS A 164 -2.56 11.80 9.49
N LEU A 165 -1.50 11.02 9.34
CA LEU A 165 -1.54 9.67 8.79
C LEU A 165 -1.31 8.65 9.91
N ASN A 166 -2.05 7.55 9.87
CA ASN A 166 -1.86 6.42 10.77
C ASN A 166 -1.83 5.10 9.97
N PRO A 167 -0.68 4.42 9.89
CA PRO A 167 0.63 4.85 10.41
C PRO A 167 1.21 6.04 9.62
N ASP A 168 2.12 6.80 10.23
CA ASP A 168 2.84 7.93 9.60
C ASP A 168 4.00 7.48 8.70
N SER A 169 4.28 6.19 8.71
CA SER A 169 5.42 5.56 8.07
C SER A 169 5.11 4.08 7.83
N ILE A 170 5.64 3.54 6.73
CA ILE A 170 5.39 2.15 6.35
C ILE A 170 6.70 1.40 6.17
N LYS A 171 6.64 0.08 6.32
CA LYS A 171 7.77 -0.79 6.00
C LYS A 171 7.76 -1.10 4.51
N VAL A 172 8.94 -1.04 3.90
CA VAL A 172 9.18 -1.33 2.48
C VAL A 172 10.41 -2.22 2.38
N SER A 173 10.39 -3.17 1.46
CA SER A 173 11.53 -4.05 1.17
C SER A 173 11.86 -4.06 -0.31
N GLY A 174 13.14 -4.28 -0.65
CA GLY A 174 13.58 -4.31 -2.04
C GLY A 174 15.10 -4.38 -2.21
N PRO A 175 15.60 -4.19 -3.45
CA PRO A 175 17.02 -4.09 -3.74
C PRO A 175 17.67 -2.94 -2.96
N GLU A 176 18.85 -3.21 -2.40
CA GLU A 176 19.57 -2.26 -1.53
C GLU A 176 19.78 -0.90 -2.19
N GLY A 177 20.25 -0.87 -3.44
CA GLY A 177 20.50 0.36 -4.18
C GLY A 177 19.26 1.24 -4.37
N ILE A 178 18.04 0.67 -4.36
CA ILE A 178 16.79 1.44 -4.46
C ILE A 178 16.35 1.90 -3.07
N ILE A 179 16.34 0.98 -2.10
CA ILE A 179 15.89 1.24 -0.73
C ILE A 179 16.71 2.36 -0.06
N ASP A 180 18.02 2.43 -0.32
CA ASP A 180 18.88 3.45 0.27
C ASP A 180 18.56 4.85 -0.24
N THR A 181 18.16 4.97 -1.50
CA THR A 181 17.76 6.26 -2.12
C THR A 181 16.36 6.73 -1.68
N LEU A 182 15.51 5.82 -1.20
CA LEU A 182 14.13 6.11 -0.84
C LEU A 182 14.05 6.88 0.49
N LYS A 183 13.78 8.19 0.42
CA LYS A 183 13.68 9.08 1.60
C LYS A 183 12.26 9.18 2.17
N ASN A 184 11.28 9.35 1.30
CA ASN A 184 9.88 9.51 1.64
C ASN A 184 8.98 8.90 0.56
N LEU A 185 7.75 8.59 0.93
CA LEU A 185 6.71 8.09 0.03
C LEU A 185 5.51 9.01 0.10
N ASN A 186 4.85 9.22 -1.03
CA ASN A 186 3.64 10.04 -1.06
C ASN A 186 2.41 9.15 -0.97
N THR A 187 1.31 9.72 -0.50
CA THR A 187 -0.01 9.12 -0.75
C THR A 187 -0.47 9.48 -2.17
N VAL A 188 -1.45 8.73 -2.68
CA VAL A 188 -2.23 9.15 -3.85
C VAL A 188 -2.90 10.48 -3.54
N TYR A 189 -3.02 11.34 -4.56
CA TYR A 189 -3.64 12.65 -4.41
C TYR A 189 -5.12 12.52 -4.07
N LEU A 190 -5.55 13.23 -3.02
CA LEU A 190 -6.94 13.28 -2.57
C LEU A 190 -7.34 14.75 -2.37
N LYS A 191 -8.52 15.14 -2.86
CA LYS A 191 -9.05 16.49 -2.69
C LYS A 191 -10.44 16.42 -2.06
N ILE A 192 -10.66 17.16 -0.97
CA ILE A 192 -11.95 17.26 -0.28
C ILE A 192 -12.25 18.73 -0.06
N ASN A 193 -13.45 19.16 -0.42
CA ASN A 193 -13.83 20.57 -0.34
C ASN A 193 -15.02 20.80 0.60
N ASN A 194 -15.20 22.06 0.99
CA ASN A 194 -16.35 22.52 1.78
C ASN A 194 -16.50 21.77 3.13
N ILE A 195 -15.39 21.50 3.79
CA ILE A 195 -15.34 20.75 5.04
C ILE A 195 -15.87 21.61 6.20
N LYS A 196 -16.78 21.03 6.99
CA LYS A 196 -17.44 21.69 8.14
C LYS A 196 -17.32 20.90 9.46
N SER A 197 -16.65 19.75 9.43
CA SER A 197 -16.51 18.84 10.57
C SER A 197 -15.24 18.01 10.39
N ASN A 198 -14.83 17.31 11.45
CA ASN A 198 -13.72 16.36 11.40
C ASN A 198 -13.87 15.41 10.21
N VAL A 199 -12.75 15.13 9.54
CA VAL A 199 -12.70 14.24 8.38
C VAL A 199 -11.71 13.13 8.66
N SER A 200 -12.11 11.91 8.37
CA SER A 200 -11.25 10.73 8.40
C SER A 200 -11.59 9.80 7.25
N GLY A 201 -10.65 8.94 6.90
CA GLY A 201 -10.81 7.95 5.85
C GLY A 201 -9.53 7.19 5.60
N THR A 202 -9.47 6.48 4.49
CA THR A 202 -8.25 5.79 4.04
C THR A 202 -7.72 6.41 2.75
N VAL A 203 -6.40 6.36 2.57
CA VAL A 203 -5.74 6.81 1.35
C VAL A 203 -4.66 5.81 0.96
N LYS A 204 -4.58 5.50 -0.34
CA LYS A 204 -3.56 4.61 -0.89
C LYS A 204 -2.19 5.27 -0.87
N VAL A 205 -1.15 4.46 -0.66
CA VAL A 205 0.24 4.87 -0.86
C VAL A 205 0.53 4.87 -2.36
N ASP A 206 1.17 5.92 -2.86
CA ASP A 206 1.57 6.01 -4.26
C ASP A 206 2.80 5.11 -4.49
N THR A 207 2.57 4.00 -5.19
CA THR A 207 3.58 2.99 -5.53
C THR A 207 3.97 3.08 -7.02
N SER A 208 3.51 4.12 -7.72
CA SER A 208 3.81 4.35 -9.13
C SER A 208 5.32 4.42 -9.32
N ASN A 209 5.85 3.70 -10.31
CA ASN A 209 7.29 3.59 -10.61
C ASN A 209 8.15 2.90 -9.54
N LEU A 210 7.54 2.19 -8.58
CA LEU A 210 8.23 1.44 -7.53
C LEU A 210 8.01 -0.07 -7.63
N GLY A 211 7.86 -0.61 -8.85
CA GLY A 211 7.54 -2.02 -9.09
C GLY A 211 8.61 -3.03 -8.61
N MET A 212 9.82 -2.58 -8.32
CA MET A 212 10.89 -3.41 -7.73
C MET A 212 10.84 -3.46 -6.19
N LEU A 213 9.94 -2.69 -5.56
CA LEU A 213 9.76 -2.65 -4.12
C LEU A 213 8.50 -3.43 -3.71
N SER A 214 8.53 -3.94 -2.49
CA SER A 214 7.42 -4.62 -1.84
C SER A 214 6.97 -3.81 -0.63
N PHE A 215 5.67 -3.64 -0.47
CA PHE A 215 5.07 -2.77 0.53
C PHE A 215 4.26 -3.60 1.51
N TYR A 216 4.57 -3.48 2.81
CA TYR A 216 3.81 -4.16 3.85
C TYR A 216 2.44 -3.53 4.11
N THR A 217 2.27 -2.28 3.68
CA THR A 217 1.02 -1.51 3.82
C THR A 217 0.85 -0.64 2.59
N THR A 218 -0.26 -0.83 1.88
CA THR A 218 -0.57 -0.08 0.63
C THR A 218 -1.65 0.97 0.82
N GLU A 219 -2.28 1.02 1.99
CA GLU A 219 -3.32 1.96 2.35
C GLU A 219 -3.17 2.34 3.83
N VAL A 220 -3.31 3.63 4.14
CA VAL A 220 -3.19 4.16 5.50
C VAL A 220 -4.40 5.01 5.84
N ALA A 221 -4.72 5.10 7.13
CA ALA A 221 -5.78 5.98 7.59
C ALA A 221 -5.28 7.43 7.61
N TYR A 222 -6.14 8.38 7.20
CA TYR A 222 -5.90 9.80 7.41
C TYR A 222 -6.97 10.38 8.34
N SER A 223 -6.59 11.39 9.10
CA SER A 223 -7.52 12.18 9.91
C SER A 223 -7.14 13.65 9.95
N GLN A 224 -8.17 14.48 10.02
CA GLN A 224 -8.07 15.92 10.18
C GLN A 224 -9.13 16.40 11.15
N GLU A 225 -8.68 17.00 12.24
CA GLU A 225 -9.55 17.74 13.15
C GLU A 225 -9.86 19.12 12.56
N VAL A 226 -11.13 19.50 12.64
CA VAL A 226 -11.67 20.72 12.05
C VAL A 226 -12.41 21.48 13.13
N GLU A 227 -12.08 22.75 13.25
CA GLU A 227 -12.60 23.62 14.28
C GLU A 227 -13.27 24.84 13.66
N LYS A 228 -14.13 25.48 14.45
CA LYS A 228 -14.78 26.73 14.06
C LYS A 228 -13.83 27.89 14.34
N PHE A 229 -13.67 28.74 13.35
CA PHE A 229 -12.89 29.97 13.45
C PHE A 229 -13.81 31.17 13.25
N THR A 230 -13.50 32.24 13.97
CA THR A 230 -14.14 33.55 13.80
C THR A 230 -13.10 34.61 13.54
N GLU A 231 -13.51 35.72 12.93
CA GLU A 231 -12.73 36.94 12.95
C GLU A 231 -12.98 37.67 14.27
N GLY A 232 -11.93 38.26 14.81
CA GLY A 232 -11.96 39.16 15.96
C GLY A 232 -11.19 40.44 15.67
N SER A 233 -11.35 41.41 16.55
CA SER A 233 -10.64 42.67 16.49
C SER A 233 -10.29 43.15 17.88
N VAL A 234 -9.07 43.66 18.05
CA VAL A 234 -8.63 44.27 19.31
C VAL A 234 -7.90 45.58 19.02
N THR A 235 -8.15 46.58 19.86
CA THR A 235 -7.49 47.89 19.75
C THR A 235 -6.17 47.85 20.51
N VAL A 236 -5.07 48.16 19.82
CA VAL A 236 -3.70 48.05 20.34
C VAL A 236 -3.00 49.40 20.20
N PRO A 237 -2.30 49.89 21.23
CA PRO A 237 -1.48 51.10 21.12
C PRO A 237 -0.34 50.92 20.12
N VAL A 238 -0.03 51.99 19.39
CA VAL A 238 1.13 52.03 18.50
C VAL A 238 2.34 52.52 19.27
N GLU A 239 3.40 51.72 19.31
CA GLU A 239 4.68 52.08 19.89
C GLU A 239 5.64 52.60 18.82
N ILE A 240 6.52 53.52 19.22
CA ILE A 240 7.60 53.99 18.35
C ILE A 240 8.91 53.40 18.86
N LYS A 241 9.66 52.77 17.96
CA LYS A 241 10.98 52.22 18.23
C LYS A 241 12.06 53.12 17.64
N ASN A 242 13.25 53.10 18.24
CA ASN A 242 14.43 53.83 17.77
C ASN A 242 14.25 55.35 17.69
N LEU A 243 13.41 55.93 18.55
CA LEU A 243 13.26 57.38 18.66
C LEU A 243 14.56 58.00 19.23
N PRO A 244 15.19 58.98 18.55
CA PRO A 244 16.40 59.62 19.06
C PRO A 244 16.18 60.37 20.37
N GLU A 245 17.20 60.39 21.23
CA GLU A 245 17.19 61.20 22.45
C GLU A 245 16.94 62.67 22.11
N ASN A 246 16.04 63.34 22.86
CA ASN A 246 15.56 64.71 22.65
C ASN A 246 14.63 64.95 21.45
N THR A 247 14.05 63.92 20.82
CA THR A 247 12.98 64.09 19.81
C THR A 247 11.61 63.89 20.43
N ASN A 248 10.72 64.88 20.31
CA ASN A 248 9.33 64.77 20.76
C ASN A 248 8.40 64.54 19.55
N ILE A 249 7.94 63.30 19.39
CA ILE A 249 7.07 62.91 18.28
C ILE A 249 5.66 62.61 18.78
N SER A 250 4.66 63.06 18.04
CA SER A 250 3.26 62.71 18.25
C SER A 250 2.75 61.94 17.04
N ILE A 251 2.24 60.74 17.26
CA ILE A 251 1.65 59.91 16.20
C ILE A 251 0.12 59.97 16.19
N PHE A 252 -0.45 59.80 15.01
CA PHE A 252 -1.89 59.72 14.79
C PHE A 252 -2.21 58.63 13.75
N PRO A 253 -3.06 57.64 14.10
CA PRO A 253 -3.70 57.44 15.40
C PRO A 253 -2.72 56.87 16.45
N LYS A 254 -3.01 57.08 17.75
CA LYS A 254 -2.24 56.50 18.86
C LYS A 254 -2.52 55.00 19.08
N GLN A 255 -3.61 54.51 18.51
CA GLN A 255 -4.08 53.13 18.62
C GLN A 255 -4.61 52.68 17.26
N VAL A 256 -4.39 51.41 16.94
CA VAL A 256 -4.90 50.78 15.72
C VAL A 256 -5.68 49.52 16.08
N ILE A 257 -6.56 49.11 15.18
CA ILE A 257 -7.32 47.88 15.32
C ILE A 257 -6.55 46.77 14.62
N VAL A 258 -6.18 45.74 15.38
CA VAL A 258 -5.67 44.48 14.85
C VAL A 258 -6.86 43.56 14.65
N TYR A 259 -7.15 43.20 13.40
CA TYR A 259 -8.04 42.08 13.11
C TYR A 259 -7.24 40.79 13.01
N PHE A 260 -7.85 39.72 13.48
CA PHE A 260 -7.24 38.40 13.52
C PHE A 260 -8.30 37.32 13.31
N GLN A 261 -7.86 36.14 12.92
CA GLN A 261 -8.68 34.93 12.91
C GLN A 261 -8.25 34.02 14.07
N VAL A 262 -9.21 33.52 14.83
CA VAL A 262 -8.96 32.67 16.01
C VAL A 262 -9.98 31.55 16.09
N ASN A 263 -9.60 30.42 16.72
CA ASN A 263 -10.56 29.40 17.08
C ASN A 263 -11.60 29.99 18.02
N LEU A 264 -12.88 29.70 17.78
CA LEU A 264 -14.00 30.22 18.56
C LEU A 264 -13.84 29.94 20.08
N ARG A 265 -13.23 28.82 20.46
CA ARG A 265 -12.98 28.45 21.87
C ARG A 265 -11.89 29.30 22.54
N GLN A 266 -11.01 29.91 21.77
CA GLN A 266 -9.89 30.72 22.24
C GLN A 266 -10.14 32.22 22.07
N TYR A 267 -11.31 32.62 21.57
CA TYR A 267 -11.65 34.00 21.30
C TYR A 267 -11.52 34.89 22.55
N GLU A 268 -12.07 34.43 23.68
CA GLU A 268 -12.03 35.15 24.97
C GLU A 268 -10.62 35.21 25.59
N MET A 269 -9.64 34.46 25.05
CA MET A 269 -8.24 34.50 25.51
C MET A 269 -7.41 35.58 24.81
N VAL A 270 -8.00 36.31 23.85
CA VAL A 270 -7.27 37.31 23.07
C VAL A 270 -7.39 38.68 23.71
N GLU A 271 -6.28 39.17 24.26
CA GLU A 271 -6.20 40.48 24.93
C GLU A 271 -5.27 41.45 24.16
N ALA A 272 -5.45 42.75 24.36
CA ALA A 272 -4.67 43.78 23.66
C ALA A 272 -3.16 43.68 23.96
N GLU A 273 -2.83 43.31 25.20
CA GLU A 273 -1.47 43.15 25.74
C GLU A 273 -0.71 41.97 25.09
N ASN A 274 -1.44 41.08 24.40
CA ASN A 274 -0.81 39.98 23.67
C ASN A 274 -0.23 40.45 22.32
N PHE A 275 -0.61 41.64 21.86
CA PHE A 275 -0.14 42.22 20.61
C PHE A 275 0.86 43.34 20.87
N ARG A 276 1.74 43.55 19.90
CA ARG A 276 2.62 44.71 19.88
C ARG A 276 2.70 45.25 18.47
N VAL A 277 2.22 46.47 18.29
CA VAL A 277 2.29 47.20 17.02
C VAL A 277 3.34 48.27 17.14
N VAL A 278 4.30 48.27 16.21
CA VAL A 278 5.45 49.16 16.24
C VAL A 278 5.60 49.90 14.92
N CYS A 279 5.92 51.19 15.03
CA CYS A 279 6.50 52.02 13.99
C CYS A 279 8.00 52.18 14.30
N ASP A 280 8.87 51.85 13.36
CA ASP A 280 10.31 52.11 13.52
C ASP A 280 10.63 53.52 13.03
N PHE A 281 11.21 54.38 13.88
CA PHE A 281 11.56 55.74 13.51
C PHE A 281 12.64 55.79 12.42
N ASN A 282 13.47 54.75 12.31
CA ASN A 282 14.49 54.67 11.26
C ASN A 282 13.90 54.42 9.87
N ASP A 283 12.62 54.04 9.78
CA ASP A 283 11.92 53.79 8.52
C ASP A 283 11.27 55.08 7.96
N ILE A 284 11.58 56.26 8.52
CA ILE A 284 11.11 57.56 8.02
C ILE A 284 12.05 58.03 6.91
N ASP A 285 11.53 58.16 5.68
CA ASP A 285 12.23 58.81 4.59
C ASP A 285 12.07 60.35 4.63
N GLU A 286 13.02 61.08 4.05
CA GLU A 286 12.94 62.54 3.95
C GLU A 286 11.73 62.97 3.12
N GLY A 287 10.76 63.63 3.78
CA GLY A 287 9.55 64.15 3.15
C GLY A 287 8.28 63.36 3.47
N ASP A 288 8.41 62.22 4.16
CA ASP A 288 7.25 61.44 4.59
C ASP A 288 6.54 62.08 5.79
N ASP A 289 5.22 62.06 5.77
CA ASP A 289 4.34 62.48 6.86
C ASP A 289 3.74 61.29 7.64
N PHE A 290 4.15 60.05 7.30
CA PHE A 290 3.69 58.81 7.94
C PHE A 290 4.82 57.79 8.15
N ILE A 291 4.58 56.83 9.05
CA ILE A 291 5.42 55.64 9.28
C ILE A 291 4.55 54.40 9.09
N ILE A 292 5.12 53.32 8.54
CA ILE A 292 4.41 52.05 8.36
C ILE A 292 4.45 51.24 9.66
N ALA A 293 3.28 51.01 10.25
CA ALA A 293 3.12 50.15 11.40
C ALA A 293 3.23 48.67 11.03
N SER A 294 3.90 47.91 11.89
CA SER A 294 4.04 46.45 11.78
C SER A 294 3.66 45.77 13.09
N ILE A 295 3.08 44.56 12.99
CA ILE A 295 2.77 43.73 14.17
C ILE A 295 4.02 42.89 14.46
N VAL A 296 4.69 43.15 15.58
CA VAL A 296 5.94 42.46 15.96
C VAL A 296 5.74 41.39 17.02
N LYS A 297 4.57 41.37 17.68
CA LYS A 297 4.17 40.35 18.66
C LYS A 297 2.68 40.04 18.49
N SER A 298 2.34 38.77 18.56
CA SER A 298 0.97 38.26 18.61
C SER A 298 0.93 36.89 19.30
N PRO A 299 -0.23 36.44 19.82
CA PRO A 299 -0.40 35.06 20.25
C PRO A 299 -0.10 34.05 19.13
N SER A 300 0.36 32.85 19.48
CA SER A 300 0.62 31.77 18.50
C SER A 300 -0.66 31.12 17.96
N PHE A 301 -1.78 31.30 18.64
CA PHE A 301 -3.08 30.72 18.31
C PHE A 301 -3.98 31.64 17.48
N VAL A 302 -3.50 32.84 17.12
CA VAL A 302 -4.18 33.74 16.16
C VAL A 302 -3.47 33.70 14.80
N ARG A 303 -4.23 33.89 13.72
CA ARG A 303 -3.75 33.83 12.34
C ARG A 303 -4.35 34.97 11.50
N ASN A 304 -3.85 35.15 10.28
CA ASN A 304 -4.37 36.15 9.32
C ASN A 304 -4.48 37.57 9.89
N LEU A 305 -3.38 38.03 10.51
CA LEU A 305 -3.29 39.35 11.15
C LEU A 305 -3.35 40.48 10.11
N ARG A 306 -4.22 41.46 10.34
CA ARG A 306 -4.32 42.68 9.54
C ARG A 306 -4.55 43.90 10.43
N LEU A 307 -3.98 45.03 10.06
CA LEU A 307 -4.26 46.33 10.68
C LEU A 307 -5.34 47.04 9.89
N ASN A 308 -6.23 47.77 10.58
CA ASN A 308 -7.17 48.67 9.92
C ASN A 308 -6.45 49.82 9.18
N GLU A 309 -5.40 50.35 9.80
CA GLU A 309 -4.56 51.43 9.30
C GLU A 309 -3.09 51.02 9.48
N ARG A 310 -2.33 51.07 8.39
CA ARG A 310 -0.87 50.81 8.44
C ARG A 310 -0.07 52.09 8.40
N LYS A 311 -0.61 53.16 7.82
CA LYS A 311 0.08 54.45 7.71
C LYS A 311 -0.24 55.28 8.94
N ILE A 312 0.76 55.47 9.80
CA ILE A 312 0.62 56.24 11.03
C ILE A 312 1.26 57.59 10.81
N GLN A 313 0.45 58.64 10.75
CA GLN A 313 0.94 60.00 10.62
C GLN A 313 1.75 60.39 11.84
N PHE A 314 2.77 61.24 11.66
CA PHE A 314 3.54 61.74 12.78
C PHE A 314 3.79 63.25 12.68
N VAL A 315 3.96 63.88 13.83
CA VAL A 315 4.33 65.30 13.95
C VAL A 315 5.48 65.40 14.94
N ILE A 316 6.61 65.93 14.48
CA ILE A 316 7.76 66.23 15.34
C ILE A 316 7.53 67.60 15.97
N LYS A 317 7.35 67.63 17.29
CA LYS A 317 7.24 68.85 18.08
C LYS A 317 8.66 69.34 18.38
N ARG A 318 8.98 70.55 17.93
CA ARG A 318 10.14 71.31 18.37
C ARG A 318 9.88 71.92 19.75
#